data_AF-A0A8H7RVL3-F1
#
_entry.id   AF-A0A8H7RVL3-F1
#
_cell.length_a   1.000
_cell.length_b   1.000
_cell.length_c   1.000
_cell.angle_alpha   90.00
_cell.angle_beta   90.00
_cell.angle_gamma   90.00
#
_symmetry.space_group_name_H-M   'P 1'
#
loop_
_entity.id
_entity.type
_entity.pdbx_description
1 polymer ?
#
loop_
_entity_poly.entity_id
_entity_poly.type
_entity_poly.pdbx_seq_one_letter_code
_entity_poly.pdbx_strand_id
1 'polypeptide(L)'
;MPIRSLNDELDAIANGTFDYGIVPGSATVFIRDKIRNMGRFDLTLLEGVLVVIDVSPSQGFMVTSCSALSSAGLSVSTARTVQSHMNAPFDNLESLLLSISPVFCQRFQQLFISKCTTASTKPSTSTTTTLSAPSTPASTAYTSSTTNSVCGASVIEGGGVSTNTDEDQRQQQKKQHDDDFLIDQLLRKGQETSNDNKNTIDTTMITNRENNKNGDNMTTKSPKDDINEWIHQP
;
A
#
# COMPACT_ATOMS: atom_id res chain seq x y z
N MET A 1 10.59 24.55 -5.89
CA MET A 1 9.37 23.72 -6.03
C MET A 1 8.36 24.27 -5.02
N PRO A 2 7.14 24.66 -5.41
CA PRO A 2 6.13 25.07 -4.45
C PRO A 2 5.85 23.90 -3.49
N ILE A 3 5.88 24.18 -2.19
CA ILE A 3 5.55 23.21 -1.15
C ILE A 3 4.05 22.95 -1.30
N ARG A 4 3.68 21.79 -1.86
CA ARG A 4 2.28 21.35 -1.87
C ARG A 4 1.82 21.22 -0.42
N SER A 5 0.59 21.65 -0.13
CA SER A 5 0.07 21.44 1.22
C SER A 5 -0.17 19.94 1.43
N LEU A 6 -0.10 19.48 2.68
CA LEU A 6 -0.36 18.07 3.03
C LEU A 6 -1.72 17.59 2.47
N ASN A 7 -2.74 18.46 2.47
CA ASN A 7 -4.04 18.11 1.91
C ASN A 7 -3.97 17.90 0.39
N ASP A 8 -3.26 18.76 -0.33
CA ASP A 8 -3.09 18.59 -1.79
C ASP A 8 -2.33 17.30 -2.12
N GLU A 9 -1.37 16.92 -1.29
CA GLU A 9 -0.63 15.68 -1.42
C GLU A 9 -1.51 14.44 -1.18
N LEU A 10 -2.28 14.45 -0.08
CA LEU A 10 -3.24 13.39 0.21
C LEU A 10 -4.34 13.28 -0.86
N ASP A 11 -4.82 14.42 -1.37
CA ASP A 11 -5.81 14.45 -2.45
C ASP A 11 -5.20 13.95 -3.76
N ALA A 12 -3.95 14.29 -4.08
CA ALA A 12 -3.26 13.77 -5.26
C ALA A 12 -3.09 12.24 -5.21
N ILE A 13 -2.82 11.68 -4.02
CA ILE A 13 -2.73 10.23 -3.81
C ILE A 13 -4.11 9.58 -4.01
N ALA A 14 -5.16 10.13 -3.39
CA ALA A 14 -6.52 9.62 -3.53
C ALA A 14 -7.07 9.72 -4.96
N ASN A 15 -6.66 10.74 -5.72
CA ASN A 15 -7.07 10.96 -7.11
C ASN A 15 -6.32 10.08 -8.14
N GLY A 16 -5.51 9.11 -7.70
CA GLY A 16 -4.96 8.09 -8.58
C GLY A 16 -3.65 8.45 -9.30
N THR A 17 -2.83 9.35 -8.74
CA THR A 17 -1.51 9.69 -9.33
C THR A 17 -0.60 8.45 -9.48
N PHE A 18 -0.85 7.39 -8.71
CA PHE A 18 -0.02 6.18 -8.63
C PHE A 18 -0.69 4.90 -9.17
N ASP A 19 -1.76 5.03 -9.94
CA ASP A 19 -2.59 3.92 -10.44
C ASP A 19 -1.85 2.84 -11.26
N TYR A 20 -0.60 3.10 -11.67
CA TYR A 20 0.21 2.13 -12.42
C TYR A 20 0.84 1.04 -11.55
N GLY A 21 0.88 1.19 -10.22
CA GLY A 21 1.41 0.17 -9.32
C GLY A 21 0.62 -0.02 -8.03
N ILE A 22 -0.53 0.64 -7.90
CA ILE A 22 -1.53 0.38 -6.85
C ILE A 22 -2.85 0.02 -7.53
N VAL A 23 -3.74 -0.65 -6.82
CA VAL A 23 -5.10 -0.92 -7.30
C VAL A 23 -5.81 0.43 -7.48
N PRO A 24 -6.30 0.78 -8.69
CA PRO A 24 -6.96 2.05 -8.92
C PRO A 24 -8.16 2.26 -8.00
N GLY A 25 -8.27 3.45 -7.41
CA GLY A 25 -9.33 3.78 -6.44
C GLY A 25 -9.23 3.07 -5.09
N SER A 26 -8.13 2.36 -4.79
CA SER A 26 -7.95 1.71 -3.49
C SER A 26 -7.39 2.63 -2.40
N ALA A 27 -6.86 3.80 -2.77
CA ALA A 27 -6.25 4.72 -1.82
C ALA A 27 -7.33 5.48 -1.03
N THR A 28 -7.37 5.30 0.30
CA THR A 28 -8.34 5.96 1.16
C THR A 28 -7.66 6.73 2.28
N VAL A 29 -8.00 8.01 2.44
CA VAL A 29 -7.47 8.86 3.51
C VAL A 29 -8.36 8.76 4.75
N PHE A 30 -7.81 8.29 5.86
CA PHE A 30 -8.53 8.12 7.13
C PHE A 30 -8.40 9.32 8.06
N ILE A 31 -7.21 9.91 8.12
CA ILE A 31 -6.88 10.95 9.10
C ILE A 31 -6.28 12.14 8.34
N ARG A 32 -6.82 13.32 8.63
CA ARG A 32 -6.27 14.61 8.20
C ARG A 32 -6.14 15.50 9.44
N ASP A 33 -4.99 15.43 10.10
CA ASP A 33 -4.70 16.26 11.26
C ASP A 33 -4.03 17.56 10.81
N LYS A 34 -4.80 18.66 10.82
CA LYS A 34 -4.32 20.01 10.48
C LYS A 34 -3.47 20.64 11.57
N ILE A 35 -3.60 20.19 12.83
CA ILE A 35 -2.88 20.75 13.97
C ILE A 35 -1.45 20.21 13.96
N ARG A 36 -1.31 18.90 13.76
CA ARG A 36 0.00 18.23 13.71
C ARG A 36 0.60 18.19 12.31
N ASN A 37 -0.17 18.61 11.29
CA ASN A 37 0.16 18.38 9.87
C ASN A 37 0.51 16.91 9.63
N MET A 38 -0.37 16.00 10.05
CA MET A 38 -0.20 14.57 9.84
C MET A 38 -1.38 14.00 9.05
N GLY A 39 -1.06 13.09 8.13
CA GLY A 39 -2.04 12.35 7.36
C GLY A 39 -1.87 10.86 7.59
N ARG A 40 -2.97 10.11 7.46
CA ARG A 40 -2.92 8.65 7.41
C ARG A 40 -3.86 8.17 6.33
N PHE A 41 -3.37 7.27 5.49
CA PHE A 41 -4.13 6.67 4.41
C PHE A 41 -3.76 5.20 4.25
N ASP A 42 -4.63 4.40 3.66
CA ASP A 42 -4.27 3.10 3.12
C ASP A 42 -4.27 3.11 1.60
N LEU A 43 -3.65 2.09 1.04
CA LEU A 43 -3.76 1.72 -0.35
C LEU A 43 -3.57 0.22 -0.50
N THR A 44 -4.05 -0.32 -1.61
CA THR A 44 -3.84 -1.72 -1.95
C THR A 44 -2.85 -1.82 -3.09
N LEU A 45 -1.76 -2.56 -2.87
CA LEU A 45 -0.78 -2.88 -3.91
C LEU A 45 -1.36 -3.90 -4.90
N LEU A 46 -0.90 -3.90 -6.15
CA LEU A 46 -1.36 -4.83 -7.19
C LEU A 46 -1.06 -6.31 -6.86
N GLU A 47 -0.11 -6.54 -5.96
CA GLU A 47 0.24 -7.84 -5.39
C GLU A 47 -0.80 -8.35 -4.38
N GLY A 48 -1.86 -7.60 -4.12
CA GLY A 48 -2.90 -7.94 -3.15
C GLY A 48 -2.42 -7.78 -1.72
N VAL A 49 -1.71 -6.69 -1.43
CA VAL A 49 -1.26 -6.33 -0.07
C VAL A 49 -1.84 -4.97 0.28
N LEU A 50 -2.58 -4.89 1.38
CA LEU A 50 -3.07 -3.65 1.96
C LEU A 50 -1.94 -3.05 2.81
N VAL A 51 -1.66 -1.76 2.63
CA VAL A 51 -0.62 -1.05 3.37
C VAL A 51 -1.24 0.22 3.94
N VAL A 52 -0.99 0.49 5.21
CA VAL A 52 -1.38 1.74 5.89
C VAL A 52 -0.13 2.58 6.08
N ILE A 53 -0.20 3.83 5.64
CA ILE A 53 0.92 4.74 5.54
C ILE A 53 0.55 6.02 6.30
N ASP A 54 1.45 6.43 7.18
CA ASP A 54 1.42 7.72 7.85
C ASP A 54 2.31 8.67 7.06
N VAL A 55 1.84 9.91 6.90
CA VAL A 55 2.57 10.99 6.24
C VAL A 55 2.74 12.16 7.21
N SER A 56 3.96 12.64 7.34
CA SER A 56 4.28 13.84 8.11
C SER A 56 5.37 14.67 7.43
N PRO A 57 5.34 16.02 7.53
CA PRO A 57 6.36 16.88 6.94
C PRO A 57 7.78 16.62 7.47
N SER A 58 7.89 16.12 8.71
CA SER A 58 9.18 15.90 9.36
C SER A 58 9.79 14.53 9.11
N GLN A 59 8.97 13.49 8.88
CA GLN A 59 9.43 12.11 8.71
C GLN A 59 9.16 11.56 7.31
N GLY A 60 8.41 12.29 6.48
CA GLY A 60 7.96 11.80 5.17
C GLY A 60 6.88 10.75 5.31
N PHE A 61 6.99 9.70 4.49
CA PHE A 61 6.09 8.57 4.39
C PHE A 61 6.59 7.39 5.20
N MET A 62 5.74 6.78 6.01
CA MET A 62 6.11 5.66 6.87
C MET A 62 5.01 4.62 6.92
N VAL A 63 5.36 3.36 6.69
CA VAL A 63 4.40 2.25 6.80
C VAL A 63 4.16 1.92 8.26
N THR A 64 2.90 1.99 8.70
CA THR A 64 2.49 1.67 10.08
C THR A 64 1.86 0.30 10.21
N SER A 65 1.24 -0.22 9.14
CA SER A 65 0.74 -1.60 9.13
C SER A 65 0.63 -2.14 7.72
N CYS A 66 0.65 -3.46 7.59
CA CYS A 66 0.39 -4.14 6.33
C CYS A 66 -0.38 -5.44 6.55
N SER A 67 -1.13 -5.87 5.54
CA SER A 67 -1.88 -7.12 5.54
C SER A 67 -1.91 -7.72 4.13
N ALA A 68 -1.54 -9.00 4.02
CA ALA A 68 -1.76 -9.75 2.79
C ALA A 68 -3.27 -10.02 2.63
N LEU A 69 -3.83 -9.71 1.47
CA LEU A 69 -5.25 -9.95 1.15
C LEU A 69 -5.47 -11.34 0.53
N SER A 70 -4.39 -12.03 0.15
CA SER A 70 -4.43 -13.35 -0.46
C SER A 70 -3.28 -14.22 0.06
N SER A 71 -3.51 -15.54 0.09
CA SER A 71 -2.45 -16.51 0.38
C SER A 71 -1.58 -16.84 -0.85
N ALA A 72 -1.74 -16.11 -1.96
CA ALA A 72 -0.88 -16.26 -3.12
C ALA A 72 0.59 -15.95 -2.79
N GLY A 73 1.52 -16.69 -3.38
CA GLY A 73 2.95 -16.59 -3.09
C GLY A 73 3.49 -15.16 -3.20
N LEU A 74 3.07 -14.42 -4.22
CA LEU A 74 3.45 -13.02 -4.44
C LEU A 74 2.96 -12.09 -3.32
N SER A 75 1.70 -12.23 -2.89
CA SER A 75 1.10 -11.41 -1.82
C SER A 75 1.85 -11.60 -0.50
N VAL A 76 2.14 -12.86 -0.16
CA VAL A 76 2.88 -13.19 1.08
C VAL A 76 4.33 -12.72 1.02
N SER A 77 5.03 -12.89 -0.11
CA SER A 77 6.40 -12.40 -0.26
C SER A 77 6.47 -10.88 -0.17
N THR A 78 5.55 -10.18 -0.84
CA THR A 78 5.48 -8.71 -0.80
C THR A 78 5.15 -8.22 0.60
N ALA A 79 4.21 -8.87 1.30
CA ALA A 79 3.90 -8.52 2.69
C ALA A 79 5.13 -8.67 3.61
N ARG A 80 5.97 -9.70 3.44
CA ARG A 80 7.25 -9.82 4.17
C ARG A 80 8.22 -8.68 3.86
N THR A 81 8.32 -8.28 2.59
CA THR A 81 9.12 -7.11 2.19
C THR A 81 8.59 -5.83 2.81
N VAL A 82 7.27 -5.64 2.87
CA VAL A 82 6.66 -4.47 3.52
C VAL A 82 6.97 -4.49 5.03
N GLN A 83 6.89 -5.67 5.67
CA GLN A 83 7.22 -5.83 7.09
C GLN A 83 8.67 -5.44 7.42
N SER A 84 9.64 -5.74 6.54
CA SER A 84 11.03 -5.33 6.77
C SER A 84 11.26 -3.83 6.66
N HIS A 85 10.32 -3.08 6.06
CA HIS A 85 10.36 -1.63 5.91
C HIS A 85 9.34 -0.90 6.81
N MET A 86 8.69 -1.62 7.73
CA MET A 86 7.78 -0.99 8.69
C MET A 86 8.52 0.00 9.58
N ASN A 87 7.88 1.13 9.85
CA ASN A 87 8.44 2.25 10.63
C ASN A 87 9.72 2.87 10.05
N ALA A 88 10.11 2.53 8.82
CA ALA A 88 11.18 3.20 8.11
C ALA A 88 10.62 4.46 7.40
N PRO A 89 11.23 5.64 7.59
CA PRO A 89 10.83 6.86 6.90
C PRO A 89 11.33 6.89 5.45
N PHE A 90 10.49 7.38 4.55
CA PHE A 90 10.81 7.60 3.14
C PHE A 90 10.49 9.03 2.76
N ASP A 91 11.36 9.66 1.97
CA ASP A 91 11.15 11.06 1.55
C ASP A 91 9.86 11.24 0.74
N ASN A 92 9.60 10.29 -0.18
CA ASN A 92 8.52 10.37 -1.15
C ASN A 92 7.78 9.04 -1.24
N LEU A 93 6.48 9.09 -1.59
CA LEU A 93 5.67 7.89 -1.81
C LEU A 93 6.23 6.99 -2.91
N GLU A 94 6.80 7.55 -3.99
CA GLU A 94 7.43 6.77 -5.05
C GLU A 94 8.61 5.92 -4.54
N SER A 95 9.48 6.49 -3.72
CA SER A 95 10.62 5.78 -3.13
C SER A 95 10.16 4.65 -2.22
N LEU A 96 9.08 4.88 -1.46
CA LEU A 96 8.44 3.85 -0.65
C LEU A 96 7.91 2.71 -1.55
N LEU A 97 7.10 3.04 -2.55
CA LEU A 97 6.49 2.04 -3.45
C LEU A 97 7.54 1.26 -4.25
N LEU A 98 8.61 1.90 -4.71
CA LEU A 98 9.74 1.22 -5.36
C LEU A 98 10.43 0.19 -4.45
N SER A 99 10.47 0.46 -3.15
CA SER A 99 11.13 -0.40 -2.17
C SER A 99 10.26 -1.59 -1.75
N ILE A 100 8.94 -1.40 -1.67
CA ILE A 100 8.03 -2.41 -1.13
C ILE A 100 7.26 -3.20 -2.19
N SER A 101 7.10 -2.69 -3.41
CA SER A 101 6.30 -3.31 -4.48
C SER A 101 7.16 -3.65 -5.70
N PRO A 102 7.47 -4.96 -5.91
CA PRO A 102 8.14 -5.42 -7.12
C PRO A 102 7.36 -5.08 -8.40
N VAL A 103 6.02 -5.14 -8.37
CA VAL A 103 5.18 -4.83 -9.53
C VAL A 103 5.25 -3.34 -9.85
N PHE A 104 5.21 -2.46 -8.84
CA PHE A 104 5.38 -1.03 -9.04
C PHE A 104 6.74 -0.74 -9.69
N CYS A 105 7.82 -1.35 -9.19
CA CYS A 105 9.16 -1.18 -9.75
C CYS A 105 9.23 -1.60 -11.23
N GLN A 106 8.67 -2.75 -11.58
CA GLN A 106 8.62 -3.21 -12.97
C GLN A 106 7.84 -2.24 -13.87
N ARG A 107 6.68 -1.74 -13.41
CA ARG A 107 5.84 -0.80 -14.16
C ARG A 107 6.50 0.56 -14.32
N PHE A 108 7.14 1.05 -13.28
CA PHE A 108 7.89 2.30 -13.31
C PHE A 108 9.03 2.23 -14.34
N GLN A 109 9.79 1.14 -14.37
CA GLN A 109 10.84 0.91 -15.37
C GLN A 109 10.27 0.85 -16.80
N GLN A 110 9.14 0.17 -17.02
CA GLN A 110 8.48 0.12 -18.32
C GLN A 110 8.10 1.52 -18.81
N LEU A 111 7.48 2.34 -17.94
CA LEU A 111 7.10 3.71 -18.26
C LEU A 111 8.32 4.58 -18.61
N PHE A 112 9.43 4.39 -17.90
CA PHE A 112 10.67 5.09 -18.18
C PHE A 112 11.24 4.73 -19.56
N ILE A 113 11.33 3.43 -19.87
CA ILE A 113 11.82 2.94 -21.16
C ILE A 113 10.95 3.44 -22.31
N SER A 114 9.63 3.36 -22.19
CA SER A 114 8.71 3.83 -23.23
C SER A 114 8.93 5.30 -23.57
N LYS A 115 9.11 6.17 -22.55
CA LYS A 115 9.40 7.60 -22.75
C LYS A 115 10.72 7.84 -23.51
N CYS A 116 11.77 7.10 -23.18
CA CYS A 116 13.05 7.20 -23.88
C CYS A 116 12.96 6.76 -25.34
N THR A 117 12.22 5.69 -25.63
CA THR A 117 12.07 5.19 -27.02
C THR A 117 11.25 6.14 -27.89
N THR A 118 10.20 6.78 -27.34
CA THR A 118 9.38 7.73 -28.10
C THR A 118 10.10 9.04 -28.44
N ALA A 119 11.15 9.40 -27.70
CA ALA A 119 11.97 10.57 -28.02
C ALA A 119 12.97 10.31 -29.17
N SER A 120 13.26 9.05 -29.48
CA SER A 120 14.21 8.65 -30.54
C SER A 120 13.55 8.46 -31.91
N THR A 121 12.22 8.49 -32.00
CA THR A 121 11.49 8.32 -33.27
C THR A 121 10.73 9.61 -33.57
N LYS A 122 11.46 10.66 -33.96
CA LYS A 122 10.87 11.74 -34.76
C LYS A 122 10.84 11.25 -36.21
N PRO A 123 9.71 10.80 -36.77
CA PRO A 123 9.59 10.73 -38.22
C PRO A 123 9.77 12.15 -38.75
N SER A 124 10.81 12.34 -39.56
CA SER A 124 10.98 13.52 -40.39
C SER A 124 9.72 13.72 -41.23
N THR A 125 8.96 14.77 -40.90
CA THR A 125 7.81 15.23 -41.67
C THR A 125 8.27 15.69 -43.05
N SER A 126 8.11 14.84 -44.07
CA SER A 126 8.02 15.29 -45.45
C SER A 126 6.64 15.89 -45.66
N THR A 127 6.65 17.20 -45.90
CA THR A 127 5.53 18.00 -46.40
C THR A 127 5.02 17.45 -47.73
N THR A 128 3.75 17.03 -47.78
CA THR A 128 2.98 17.11 -49.03
C THR A 128 1.54 17.47 -48.71
N THR A 129 1.25 18.74 -48.95
CA THR A 129 -0.06 19.36 -48.97
C THR A 129 -0.95 18.69 -50.02
N THR A 130 -2.16 18.28 -49.67
CA THR A 130 -3.27 18.23 -50.64
C THR A 130 -4.61 18.34 -49.92
N LEU A 131 -5.26 19.48 -50.17
CA LEU A 131 -6.61 19.86 -49.73
C LEU A 131 -7.67 19.06 -50.49
N SER A 132 -8.75 18.64 -49.80
CA SER A 132 -10.15 18.44 -50.25
C SER A 132 -10.84 17.51 -49.24
N ALA A 133 -12.10 17.58 -48.82
CA ALA A 133 -13.20 18.54 -48.73
C ALA A 133 -14.28 17.82 -47.86
N PRO A 134 -15.23 18.51 -47.20
CA PRO A 134 -16.20 17.89 -46.30
C PRO A 134 -17.53 17.56 -46.98
N SER A 135 -18.17 16.42 -46.64
CA SER A 135 -19.63 16.23 -46.79
C SER A 135 -20.17 15.06 -45.95
N THR A 136 -21.12 15.39 -45.09
CA THR A 136 -22.19 14.54 -44.51
C THR A 136 -23.52 14.97 -45.19
N PRO A 137 -24.70 14.35 -44.94
CA PRO A 137 -25.06 13.02 -44.39
C PRO A 137 -26.15 12.29 -45.25
N ALA A 138 -26.55 11.06 -44.89
CA ALA A 138 -27.96 10.61 -44.73
C ALA A 138 -28.15 9.08 -44.83
N SER A 139 -28.96 8.57 -43.89
CA SER A 139 -29.92 7.45 -43.92
C SER A 139 -29.55 6.11 -44.60
N THR A 140 -29.76 5.01 -43.88
CA THR A 140 -30.95 4.14 -44.02
C THR A 140 -30.70 2.80 -43.31
N ALA A 141 -31.68 2.36 -42.52
CA ALA A 141 -31.73 1.12 -41.78
C ALA A 141 -31.69 -0.13 -42.69
N TYR A 142 -31.03 -1.19 -42.23
CA TYR A 142 -31.44 -2.57 -42.52
C TYR A 142 -31.16 -3.49 -41.32
N THR A 143 -32.21 -4.17 -40.91
CA THR A 143 -32.27 -5.41 -40.13
C THR A 143 -31.48 -6.53 -40.80
N SER A 144 -30.82 -7.41 -40.02
CA SER A 144 -31.10 -8.86 -39.96
C SER A 144 -30.00 -9.63 -39.22
N SER A 145 -30.49 -10.47 -38.31
CA SER A 145 -29.92 -11.70 -37.72
C SER A 145 -29.00 -12.53 -38.63
N THR A 146 -27.98 -13.18 -38.06
CA THR A 146 -27.59 -14.57 -38.39
C THR A 146 -26.79 -15.21 -37.24
N THR A 147 -27.21 -16.41 -36.89
CA THR A 147 -26.72 -17.35 -35.89
C THR A 147 -25.45 -18.10 -36.31
N ASN A 148 -24.72 -18.57 -35.30
CA ASN A 148 -23.83 -19.75 -35.28
C ASN A 148 -22.58 -19.77 -36.16
N SER A 149 -21.42 -19.97 -35.52
CA SER A 149 -20.43 -20.94 -36.00
C SER A 149 -19.60 -21.50 -34.84
N VAL A 150 -19.91 -22.75 -34.51
CA VAL A 150 -19.10 -23.68 -33.73
C VAL A 150 -18.33 -24.53 -34.74
N CYS A 151 -17.00 -24.57 -34.67
CA CYS A 151 -16.19 -25.78 -34.87
C CYS A 151 -14.69 -25.43 -34.87
N GLY A 152 -13.91 -26.16 -34.08
CA GLY A 152 -12.46 -26.05 -34.06
C GLY A 152 -11.83 -27.09 -33.12
N ALA A 153 -12.15 -28.36 -33.34
CA ALA A 153 -11.46 -29.48 -32.72
C ALA A 153 -10.00 -29.51 -33.20
N SER A 154 -9.05 -29.70 -32.29
CA SER A 154 -7.67 -30.07 -32.63
C SER A 154 -7.32 -31.35 -31.89
N VAL A 155 -7.30 -32.44 -32.65
CA VAL A 155 -6.77 -33.75 -32.30
C VAL A 155 -5.47 -33.88 -33.06
N ILE A 156 -4.35 -34.02 -32.36
CA ILE A 156 -3.15 -34.68 -32.89
C ILE A 156 -2.57 -35.54 -31.77
N GLU A 157 -2.78 -36.85 -31.91
CA GLU A 157 -2.06 -37.92 -31.23
C GLU A 157 -0.67 -38.11 -31.87
N GLY A 158 0.25 -38.66 -31.07
CA GLY A 158 1.55 -39.19 -31.51
C GLY A 158 2.65 -38.75 -30.53
N GLY A 159 3.16 -39.55 -29.60
CA GLY A 159 3.43 -41.00 -29.69
C GLY A 159 4.90 -41.20 -30.06
N GLY A 160 5.77 -41.23 -29.05
CA GLY A 160 7.22 -41.41 -29.23
C GLY A 160 7.90 -41.86 -27.94
N VAL A 161 7.97 -43.18 -27.76
CA VAL A 161 8.78 -43.89 -26.77
C VAL A 161 10.26 -43.73 -27.11
N SER A 162 11.08 -43.41 -26.10
CA SER A 162 12.50 -43.78 -26.10
C SER A 162 12.97 -44.02 -24.66
N THR A 163 13.43 -45.24 -24.44
CA THR A 163 14.03 -45.78 -23.22
C THR A 163 15.52 -45.42 -23.13
N ASN A 164 16.07 -45.53 -21.91
CA ASN A 164 17.47 -45.39 -21.47
C ASN A 164 17.77 -43.96 -20.97
N THR A 165 18.22 -43.73 -19.73
CA THR A 165 19.37 -44.39 -19.10
C THR A 165 19.25 -44.29 -17.57
N ASP A 166 19.47 -45.44 -16.93
CA ASP A 166 19.69 -45.68 -15.50
C ASP A 166 21.01 -45.04 -15.01
N GLU A 167 21.21 -44.94 -13.70
CA GLU A 167 22.45 -44.51 -13.01
C GLU A 167 22.72 -43.01 -12.74
N ASP A 168 21.85 -42.31 -11.98
CA ASP A 168 22.35 -41.23 -11.09
C ASP A 168 21.46 -40.90 -9.87
N GLN A 169 20.72 -41.87 -9.34
CA GLN A 169 19.82 -41.69 -8.18
C GLN A 169 20.28 -42.45 -6.92
N ARG A 170 21.51 -42.22 -6.45
CA ARG A 170 21.91 -42.70 -5.11
C ARG A 170 22.67 -41.69 -4.22
N GLN A 171 22.77 -40.41 -4.59
CA GLN A 171 23.49 -39.43 -3.75
C GLN A 171 22.71 -38.20 -3.23
N GLN A 172 21.41 -38.03 -3.53
CA GLN A 172 20.66 -36.86 -3.04
C GLN A 172 19.69 -37.10 -1.88
N GLN A 173 19.61 -38.32 -1.32
CA GLN A 173 18.76 -38.60 -0.13
C GLN A 173 19.47 -38.47 1.23
N LYS A 174 20.69 -37.89 1.29
CA LYS A 174 21.44 -37.74 2.55
C LYS A 174 21.66 -36.28 2.98
N LYS A 175 20.89 -35.33 2.44
CA LYS A 175 20.97 -33.91 2.81
C LYS A 175 19.63 -33.27 3.15
N GLN A 176 18.64 -34.10 3.48
CA GLN A 176 17.27 -33.67 3.77
C GLN A 176 16.78 -34.18 5.13
N HIS A 177 17.70 -34.61 6.01
CA HIS A 177 17.35 -35.15 7.32
C HIS A 177 17.90 -34.34 8.51
N ASP A 178 18.68 -33.28 8.26
CA ASP A 178 19.33 -32.52 9.36
C ASP A 178 18.63 -31.18 9.67
N ASP A 179 17.74 -30.66 8.81
CA ASP A 179 17.07 -29.38 9.05
C ASP A 179 15.73 -29.50 9.82
N ASP A 180 15.06 -30.66 9.76
CA ASP A 180 13.81 -30.89 10.54
C ASP A 180 14.10 -31.16 12.03
N PHE A 181 15.32 -31.54 12.40
CA PHE A 181 15.70 -31.78 13.80
C PHE A 181 15.97 -30.48 14.58
N LEU A 182 16.27 -29.37 13.90
CA LEU A 182 16.59 -28.10 14.57
C LEU A 182 15.33 -27.32 15.01
N ILE A 183 14.22 -27.44 14.28
CA ILE A 183 12.98 -26.72 14.60
C ILE A 183 12.30 -27.33 15.83
N ASP A 184 12.35 -28.64 15.99
CA ASP A 184 11.75 -29.34 17.13
C ASP A 184 12.52 -29.11 18.45
N GLN A 185 13.81 -28.78 18.37
CA GLN A 185 14.63 -28.45 19.55
C GLN A 185 14.43 -27.01 20.04
N LEU A 186 14.05 -26.07 19.16
CA LEU A 186 13.74 -24.69 19.53
C LEU A 186 12.34 -24.54 20.13
N LEU A 187 11.39 -25.41 19.78
CA LEU A 187 10.04 -25.37 20.36
C LEU A 187 9.94 -26.00 21.76
N ARG A 188 10.90 -26.85 22.16
CA ARG A 188 10.96 -27.44 23.52
C ARG A 188 11.66 -26.60 24.59
N LYS A 189 12.40 -25.55 24.22
CA LYS A 189 13.13 -24.69 25.18
C LYS A 189 12.33 -23.48 25.71
N GLY A 190 11.05 -23.36 25.35
CA GLY A 190 10.19 -22.22 25.75
C GLY A 190 9.25 -22.46 26.94
N GLN A 191 9.21 -23.65 27.53
CA GLN A 191 8.31 -23.99 28.65
C GLN A 191 9.07 -24.41 29.91
N GLU A 192 9.83 -23.50 30.52
CA GLU A 192 10.33 -23.71 31.88
C GLU A 192 10.73 -22.38 32.54
N THR A 193 9.74 -21.60 32.97
CA THR A 193 9.85 -20.70 34.14
C THR A 193 8.47 -20.54 34.78
N SER A 194 7.98 -21.65 35.36
CA SER A 194 7.12 -21.58 36.54
C SER A 194 8.04 -21.55 37.75
N ASN A 195 7.96 -20.51 38.57
CA ASN A 195 8.27 -20.59 40.00
C ASN A 195 7.65 -19.39 40.72
N ASP A 196 6.52 -19.68 41.37
CA ASP A 196 6.21 -19.35 42.75
C ASP A 196 6.61 -17.97 43.30
N ASN A 197 5.59 -17.12 43.50
CA ASN A 197 5.58 -16.31 44.70
C ASN A 197 4.16 -16.25 45.30
N LYS A 198 3.86 -17.26 46.13
CA LYS A 198 2.84 -17.17 47.17
C LYS A 198 3.37 -16.21 48.24
N ASN A 199 2.82 -15.02 48.32
CA ASN A 199 2.83 -14.29 49.58
C ASN A 199 1.40 -14.04 50.05
N THR A 200 0.95 -15.00 50.87
CA THR A 200 -0.16 -14.85 51.80
C THR A 200 0.23 -13.80 52.83
N ILE A 201 -0.46 -12.66 52.83
CA ILE A 201 -0.61 -11.87 54.05
C ILE A 201 -2.09 -11.53 54.19
N ASP A 202 -2.67 -12.21 55.17
CA ASP A 202 -4.02 -12.05 55.64
C ASP A 202 -4.11 -10.81 56.55
N THR A 203 -5.29 -10.19 56.59
CA THR A 203 -5.84 -9.51 57.77
C THR A 203 -5.12 -8.26 58.32
N THR A 204 -5.69 -7.06 58.11
CA THR A 204 -6.29 -6.25 59.21
C THR A 204 -7.14 -5.09 58.67
N MET A 205 -8.31 -4.90 59.27
CA MET A 205 -9.16 -3.72 59.17
C MET A 205 -8.47 -2.47 59.72
N ILE A 206 -8.53 -1.33 59.01
CA ILE A 206 -8.56 0.01 59.64
C ILE A 206 -9.45 0.95 58.82
N THR A 207 -10.65 1.19 59.35
CA THR A 207 -11.52 2.34 59.11
C THR A 207 -10.86 3.62 59.65
N ASN A 208 -11.30 4.78 59.13
CA ASN A 208 -11.25 6.12 59.75
C ASN A 208 -10.02 7.04 59.50
N ARG A 209 -10.30 8.14 58.77
CA ARG A 209 -10.61 9.49 59.36
C ARG A 209 -9.58 10.62 59.16
N GLU A 210 -10.13 11.69 58.57
CA GLU A 210 -9.92 13.13 58.78
C GLU A 210 -8.72 13.92 58.20
N ASN A 211 -9.15 14.97 57.46
CA ASN A 211 -8.76 16.38 57.56
C ASN A 211 -7.40 16.88 57.06
N ASN A 212 -7.45 17.61 55.93
CA ASN A 212 -7.08 19.04 55.82
C ASN A 212 -7.43 19.49 54.39
N LYS A 213 -8.42 20.33 54.07
CA LYS A 213 -8.73 21.71 54.48
C LYS A 213 -7.56 22.69 54.39
N ASN A 214 -7.56 23.45 53.30
CA ASN A 214 -7.57 24.92 53.22
C ASN A 214 -6.54 25.49 52.25
N GLY A 215 -7.07 26.24 51.27
CA GLY A 215 -6.30 27.05 50.34
C GLY A 215 -7.19 27.83 49.37
N ASP A 216 -8.32 28.35 49.86
CA ASP A 216 -9.06 29.42 49.17
C ASP A 216 -8.16 30.66 49.05
N ASN A 217 -8.01 31.21 47.84
CA ASN A 217 -8.13 32.65 47.73
C ASN A 217 -8.68 33.09 46.37
N MET A 218 -9.72 33.91 46.50
CA MET A 218 -10.41 34.67 45.46
C MET A 218 -9.45 35.58 44.70
N THR A 219 -9.77 35.88 43.44
CA THR A 219 -9.96 37.28 43.00
C THR A 219 -10.72 37.29 41.66
N THR A 220 -11.97 37.73 41.77
CA THR A 220 -12.81 38.28 40.71
C THR A 220 -12.14 39.46 40.00
N LYS A 221 -12.24 39.55 38.67
CA LYS A 221 -12.35 40.83 37.93
C LYS A 221 -12.76 40.59 36.47
N SER A 222 -14.01 40.93 36.16
CA SER A 222 -14.44 41.37 34.83
C SER A 222 -13.83 42.74 34.51
N PRO A 223 -13.59 43.03 33.23
CA PRO A 223 -14.17 44.20 32.57
C PRO A 223 -14.81 43.78 31.22
N LYS A 224 -16.07 44.09 30.90
CA LYS A 224 -16.65 45.39 30.52
C LYS A 224 -15.89 46.13 29.39
N ASP A 225 -16.61 46.20 28.27
CA ASP A 225 -16.70 47.28 27.29
C ASP A 225 -15.56 47.46 26.26
N ASP A 226 -15.96 47.36 24.97
CA ASP A 226 -15.52 48.13 23.78
C ASP A 226 -15.90 47.30 22.53
N ILE A 227 -17.13 47.37 22.01
CA ILE A 227 -17.62 48.41 21.07
C ILE A 227 -16.48 48.99 20.21
N ASN A 228 -16.28 48.44 19.01
CA ASN A 228 -15.89 49.27 17.88
C ASN A 228 -16.53 48.76 16.58
N GLU A 229 -17.61 49.46 16.29
CA GLU A 229 -18.37 49.59 15.07
C GLU A 229 -17.57 50.41 14.05
N TRP A 230 -17.11 49.83 12.94
CA TRP A 230 -16.60 50.60 11.78
C TRP A 230 -17.30 50.14 10.49
N ILE A 231 -18.49 50.70 10.32
CA ILE A 231 -18.95 51.49 9.17
C ILE A 231 -18.70 50.91 7.77
N HIS A 232 -19.81 50.48 7.17
CA HIS A 232 -20.08 50.54 5.74
C HIS A 232 -20.07 51.98 5.22
N GLN A 233 -19.51 52.19 4.01
CA GLN A 233 -20.11 52.87 2.85
C GLN A 233 -19.03 53.53 1.97
N PRO A 234 -19.31 53.89 0.71
CA PRO A 234 -20.26 53.31 -0.25
C PRO A 234 -19.54 52.69 -1.47
#